data_AF-A0A2I0M3S0-F1
#
_entry.id   AF-A0A2I0M3S0-F1
#
_cell.length_a   1.000
_cell.length_b   1.000
_cell.length_c   1.000
_cell.angle_alpha   90.00
_cell.angle_beta   90.00
_cell.angle_gamma   90.00
#
_symmetry.space_group_name_H-M   'P 1'
#
loop_
_entity.id
_entity.type
_entity.pdbx_description
1 polymer ?
#
loop_
_entity_poly.entity_id
_entity_poly.type
_entity_poly.pdbx_seq_one_letter_code
_entity_poly.pdbx_strand_id
1 'polypeptide(L)'
;MEKKDFEAWLDNISITFLSLTDLQKNETLDHLISLSGAVQLRHLSNNLEILLKRDFLKLLPLELSFYLLKWLDPQTLLTCCLVSKQWNKVISACTEVWQTACKNLGWQIDDSVQDPLHWKKVYLKAILRMKQLKDHEAFETSSLIGHSARVYALYYKDGLLCTGSDDLSAKLWDVSTGQCIYGIQTHTCAAVKFDEQKLVTGSFDNTVACWEWSSGAKTQHFRGHTGAVFSVDYNDELDILVSGSADFTVKVWALSTGTCLNTLTGHTEWVTKVVLQKCKVKSLMHSPGDYILLSADKYEIKIWPIGREINCKCLKTLSVSEDRSISLQPRLHFDGLSNLLISQMCPCWALEKYLLYCSITDTCT
;
A
#
# COMPACT_ATOMS: atom_id res chain seq x y z
N MET A 1 1.48 38.99 21.64
CA MET A 1 1.63 39.47 23.03
C MET A 1 2.87 40.33 23.09
N GLU A 2 2.74 41.56 23.54
CA GLU A 2 3.90 42.37 23.90
C GLU A 2 4.65 41.67 25.05
N LYS A 3 5.97 41.79 25.09
CA LYS A 3 6.84 41.04 26.01
C LYS A 3 6.42 41.22 27.49
N LYS A 4 5.95 42.42 27.84
CA LYS A 4 5.44 42.75 29.18
C LYS A 4 4.18 41.98 29.56
N ASP A 5 3.21 41.86 28.65
CA ASP A 5 1.97 41.13 28.92
C ASP A 5 2.24 39.64 29.11
N PHE A 6 3.26 39.11 28.44
CA PHE A 6 3.69 37.73 28.58
C PHE A 6 4.41 37.46 29.90
N GLU A 7 5.28 38.37 30.32
CA GLU A 7 5.94 38.29 31.62
C GLU A 7 4.92 38.39 32.77
N ALA A 8 3.95 39.30 32.68
CA ALA A 8 2.87 39.41 33.67
C ALA A 8 1.96 38.17 33.70
N TRP A 9 1.64 37.60 32.54
CA TRP A 9 0.90 36.34 32.44
C TRP A 9 1.68 35.17 33.04
N LEU A 10 3.00 35.09 32.78
CA LEU A 10 3.87 34.05 33.30
C LEU A 10 4.00 34.12 34.83
N ASP A 11 4.15 35.31 35.39
CA ASP A 11 4.20 35.52 36.84
C ASP A 11 2.89 35.09 37.50
N ASN A 12 1.76 35.44 36.91
CA ASN A 12 0.44 35.09 37.44
C ASN A 12 0.20 33.57 37.38
N ILE A 13 0.64 32.91 36.31
CA ILE A 13 0.63 31.44 36.18
C ILE A 13 1.55 30.80 37.21
N SER A 14 2.75 31.34 37.42
CA SER A 14 3.69 30.81 38.41
C SER A 14 3.07 30.81 39.82
N ILE A 15 2.42 31.92 40.20
CA ILE A 15 1.74 32.05 41.50
C ILE A 15 0.57 31.07 41.62
N THR A 16 -0.29 30.98 40.60
CA THR A 16 -1.41 30.03 40.61
C THR A 16 -0.94 28.59 40.64
N PHE A 17 0.09 28.24 39.86
CA PHE A 17 0.66 26.90 39.80
C PHE A 17 1.26 26.46 41.14
N LEU A 18 1.92 27.37 41.87
CA LEU A 18 2.47 27.08 43.20
C LEU A 18 1.40 26.72 44.24
N SER A 19 0.20 27.26 44.09
CA SER A 19 -0.93 27.00 44.99
C SER A 19 -1.64 25.66 44.76
N LEU A 20 -1.32 24.95 43.66
CA LEU A 20 -1.96 23.68 43.30
C LEU A 20 -1.36 22.49 44.07
N THR A 21 -2.17 21.44 44.23
CA THR A 21 -1.70 20.13 44.71
C THR A 21 -0.84 19.43 43.65
N ASP A 22 0.01 18.47 44.04
CA ASP A 22 0.94 17.81 43.11
C ASP A 22 0.22 17.06 41.97
N LEU A 23 -0.97 16.50 42.22
CA LEU A 23 -1.81 15.88 41.18
C LEU A 23 -2.30 16.93 40.17
N GLN A 24 -2.82 18.06 40.65
CA GLN A 24 -3.30 19.16 39.82
C GLN A 24 -2.17 19.84 39.05
N LYS A 25 -0.96 19.92 39.63
CA LYS A 25 0.24 20.41 38.96
C LYS A 25 0.62 19.54 37.77
N ASN A 26 0.50 18.21 37.90
CA ASN A 26 0.78 17.29 36.80
C ASN A 26 -0.27 17.39 35.70
N GLU A 27 -1.56 17.39 36.04
CA GLU A 27 -2.65 17.54 35.05
C GLU A 27 -2.57 18.88 34.30
N THR A 28 -2.23 19.96 35.01
CA THR A 28 -2.04 21.28 34.39
C THR A 28 -0.79 21.32 33.52
N LEU A 29 0.32 20.68 33.90
CA LEU A 29 1.50 20.54 33.06
C LEU A 29 1.20 19.76 31.78
N ASP A 30 0.49 18.65 31.87
CA ASP A 30 0.10 17.84 30.70
C ASP A 30 -0.80 18.64 29.74
N HIS A 31 -1.74 19.40 30.30
CA HIS A 31 -2.60 20.29 29.53
C HIS A 31 -1.84 21.49 28.93
N LEU A 32 -0.78 21.96 29.58
CA LEU A 32 0.04 23.06 29.11
C LEU A 32 0.99 22.58 27.99
N ILE A 33 1.50 21.35 28.11
CA ILE A 33 2.31 20.70 27.07
C ILE A 33 1.48 20.43 25.81
N SER A 34 0.24 19.98 25.96
CA SER A 34 -0.64 19.68 24.83
C SER A 34 -1.04 20.94 24.04
N LEU A 35 -1.12 22.09 24.70
CA LEU A 35 -1.48 23.37 24.09
C LEU A 35 -0.29 24.19 23.57
N SER A 36 0.93 23.88 23.99
CA SER A 36 2.11 24.72 23.73
C SER A 36 2.89 24.30 22.48
N GLY A 37 3.27 25.29 21.66
CA GLY A 37 4.20 25.11 20.55
C GLY A 37 5.67 24.98 21.01
N ALA A 38 6.55 24.53 20.11
CA ALA A 38 7.96 24.27 20.40
C ALA A 38 8.74 25.45 21.01
N VAL A 39 8.40 26.70 20.63
CA VAL A 39 9.04 27.91 21.16
C VAL A 39 8.62 28.18 22.60
N GLN A 40 7.34 27.96 22.92
CA GLN A 40 6.78 28.17 24.25
C GLN A 40 7.31 27.14 25.24
N LEU A 41 7.36 25.86 24.85
CA LEU A 41 7.94 24.77 25.65
C LEU A 41 9.42 25.03 26.00
N ARG A 42 10.19 25.53 25.04
CA ARG A 42 11.61 25.88 25.26
C ARG A 42 11.78 27.07 26.21
N HIS A 43 10.87 28.03 26.16
CA HIS A 43 10.89 29.18 27.06
C HIS A 43 10.50 28.76 28.49
N LEU A 44 9.50 27.89 28.63
CA LEU A 44 9.07 27.30 29.89
C LEU A 44 10.19 26.46 30.53
N SER A 45 10.89 25.62 29.76
CA SER A 45 11.99 24.79 30.30
C SER A 45 13.12 25.62 30.91
N ASN A 46 13.40 26.77 30.30
CA ASN A 46 14.49 27.66 30.69
C ASN A 46 14.10 28.50 31.92
N ASN A 47 12.85 28.97 31.99
CA ASN A 47 12.43 30.00 32.93
C ASN A 47 11.61 29.48 34.12
N LEU A 48 11.11 28.23 34.10
CA LEU A 48 10.57 27.61 35.32
C LEU A 48 11.72 27.38 36.32
N GLU A 49 11.74 28.19 37.39
CA GLU A 49 12.64 28.03 38.52
C GLU A 49 12.36 26.72 39.26
N ILE A 50 13.44 25.94 39.44
CA ILE A 50 13.83 24.92 40.43
C ILE A 50 12.78 23.98 41.09
N LEU A 51 11.51 24.34 41.23
CA LEU A 51 10.53 23.65 42.06
C LEU A 51 10.12 22.23 41.63
N LEU A 52 10.64 21.71 40.51
CA LEU A 52 10.55 20.30 40.16
C LEU A 52 11.71 19.79 39.28
N LYS A 53 12.89 20.45 39.31
CA LYS A 53 14.04 20.04 38.49
C LYS A 53 14.79 18.85 39.09
N ARG A 54 14.16 17.68 39.15
CA ARG A 54 14.89 16.42 38.95
C ARG A 54 14.69 16.04 37.49
N ASP A 55 15.53 16.61 36.64
CA ASP A 55 15.62 16.18 35.25
C ASP A 55 16.17 14.75 35.26
N PHE A 56 15.25 13.77 35.31
CA PHE A 56 15.59 12.37 35.54
C PHE A 56 16.58 11.86 34.49
N LEU A 57 16.47 12.30 33.23
CA LEU A 57 17.44 11.95 32.18
C LEU A 57 18.82 12.60 32.33
N LYS A 58 18.96 13.68 33.11
CA LYS A 58 20.29 14.21 33.48
C LYS A 58 20.94 13.45 34.62
N LEU A 59 20.14 12.85 35.49
CA LEU A 59 20.59 12.18 36.71
C LEU A 59 20.76 10.67 36.53
N LEU A 60 20.06 10.08 35.56
CA LEU A 60 20.10 8.64 35.28
C LEU A 60 21.29 8.28 34.37
N PRO A 61 21.93 7.12 34.60
CA PRO A 61 22.78 6.47 33.61
C PRO A 61 22.07 6.32 32.27
N LEU A 62 22.85 6.32 31.19
CA LEU A 62 22.33 6.25 29.82
C LEU A 62 21.56 4.95 29.59
N GLU A 63 21.95 3.83 30.20
CA GLU A 63 21.26 2.55 30.01
C GLU A 63 19.84 2.58 30.59
N LEU A 64 19.67 3.15 31.80
CA LEU A 64 18.37 3.30 32.44
C LEU A 64 17.49 4.31 31.71
N SER A 65 18.11 5.38 31.21
CA SER A 65 17.45 6.36 30.36
C SER A 65 16.87 5.70 29.11
N PHE A 66 17.65 4.88 28.41
CA PHE A 66 17.18 4.16 27.23
C PHE A 66 16.10 3.13 27.57
N TYR A 67 16.22 2.43 28.69
CA TYR A 67 15.19 1.48 29.13
C TYR A 67 13.83 2.16 29.34
N LEU A 68 13.81 3.33 29.98
CA LEU A 68 12.57 4.10 30.19
C LEU A 68 11.98 4.60 28.87
N LEU A 69 12.82 5.08 27.95
CA LEU A 69 12.36 5.62 26.66
C LEU A 69 11.70 4.57 25.77
N LYS A 70 11.96 3.27 25.96
CA LYS A 70 11.29 2.19 25.22
C LYS A 70 9.79 2.10 25.50
N TRP A 71 9.34 2.55 26.68
CA TRP A 71 7.94 2.46 27.10
C TRP A 71 7.08 3.62 26.60
N LEU A 72 7.70 4.67 26.06
CA LEU A 72 7.00 5.84 25.55
C LEU A 72 6.58 5.60 24.11
N ASP A 73 5.38 6.07 23.77
CA ASP A 73 4.94 6.09 22.39
C ASP A 73 5.76 7.10 21.56
N PRO A 74 5.92 6.88 20.26
CA PRO A 74 6.73 7.75 19.41
C PRO A 74 6.28 9.23 19.35
N GLN A 75 4.99 9.51 19.55
CA GLN A 75 4.48 10.88 19.53
C GLN A 75 4.93 11.62 20.80
N THR A 76 4.84 10.96 21.96
CA THR A 76 5.39 11.45 23.22
C THR A 76 6.92 11.58 23.15
N LEU A 77 7.63 10.67 22.49
CA LEU A 77 9.08 10.80 22.29
C LEU A 77 9.46 12.06 21.50
N LEU A 78 8.64 12.46 20.51
CA LEU A 78 8.83 13.69 19.75
C LEU A 78 8.56 14.94 20.59
N THR A 79 7.52 14.94 21.44
CA THR A 79 7.27 16.07 22.36
C THR A 79 8.38 16.18 23.41
N CYS A 80 8.85 15.05 23.95
CA CYS A 80 10.00 14.96 24.85
C CYS A 80 11.29 15.53 24.21
N CYS A 81 11.50 15.36 22.90
CA CYS A 81 12.63 15.98 22.19
C CYS A 81 12.59 17.52 22.19
N LEU A 82 11.41 18.14 22.39
CA LEU A 82 11.25 19.60 22.42
C LEU A 82 11.56 20.20 23.81
N VAL A 83 11.54 19.38 24.86
CA VAL A 83 11.71 19.80 26.26
C VAL A 83 13.09 20.41 26.52
N SER A 84 14.16 19.79 26.01
CA SER A 84 15.52 20.35 26.13
C SER A 84 16.50 19.80 25.09
N LYS A 85 17.62 20.51 24.87
CA LYS A 85 18.69 20.03 23.99
C LYS A 85 19.27 18.69 24.45
N GLN A 86 19.35 18.47 25.76
CA GLN A 86 19.90 17.23 26.33
C GLN A 86 18.95 16.06 26.12
N TRP A 87 17.64 16.26 26.35
CA TRP A 87 16.60 15.28 26.05
C TRP A 87 16.62 14.87 24.58
N ASN A 88 16.67 15.86 23.68
CA ASN A 88 16.79 15.58 22.25
C ASN A 88 18.05 14.75 21.93
N LYS A 89 19.19 15.03 22.56
CA LYS A 89 20.43 14.28 22.34
C LYS A 89 20.31 12.83 22.82
N VAL A 90 19.76 12.59 24.02
CA VAL A 90 19.61 11.24 24.58
C VAL A 90 18.59 10.43 23.76
N ILE A 91 17.41 10.99 23.47
CA ILE A 91 16.37 10.29 22.70
C ILE A 91 16.84 10.04 21.26
N SER A 92 17.51 11.02 20.64
CA SER A 92 18.04 10.83 19.29
C SER A 92 19.19 9.84 19.22
N ALA A 93 19.85 9.50 20.33
CA ALA A 93 20.93 8.52 20.38
C ALA A 93 20.43 7.08 20.61
N CYS A 94 19.14 6.88 20.85
CA CYS A 94 18.58 5.56 21.13
C CYS A 94 18.06 4.90 19.83
N THR A 95 18.89 4.10 19.17
CA THR A 95 18.54 3.39 17.92
C THR A 95 17.30 2.51 18.09
N GLU A 96 17.28 1.72 19.16
CA GLU A 96 16.26 0.69 19.40
C GLU A 96 14.86 1.29 19.53
N VAL A 97 14.75 2.49 20.13
CA VAL A 97 13.49 3.22 20.26
C VAL A 97 12.96 3.62 18.88
N TRP A 98 13.81 4.19 18.01
CA TRP A 98 13.38 4.60 16.67
C TRP A 98 13.16 3.43 15.72
N GLN A 99 13.91 2.33 15.88
CA GLN A 99 13.63 1.07 15.19
C GLN A 99 12.28 0.50 15.63
N THR A 100 12.01 0.42 16.93
CA THR A 100 10.71 -0.04 17.44
C THR A 100 9.58 0.84 16.94
N ALA A 101 9.76 2.17 16.93
CA ALA A 101 8.79 3.11 16.39
C ALA A 101 8.50 2.87 14.90
N CYS A 102 9.53 2.60 14.09
CA CYS A 102 9.36 2.26 12.67
C CYS A 102 8.72 0.86 12.47
N LYS A 103 9.07 -0.15 13.29
CA LYS A 103 8.43 -1.48 13.29
C LYS A 103 6.94 -1.37 13.60
N ASN A 104 6.57 -0.51 14.55
CA ASN A 104 5.17 -0.24 14.89
C ASN A 104 4.38 0.42 13.76
N LEU A 105 5.05 1.12 12.84
CA LEU A 105 4.44 1.62 11.60
C LEU A 105 4.33 0.56 10.49
N GLY A 106 4.78 -0.67 10.75
CA GLY A 106 4.77 -1.78 9.78
C GLY A 106 5.97 -1.81 8.84
N TRP A 107 7.04 -1.05 9.11
CA TRP A 107 8.24 -1.05 8.28
C TRP A 107 9.12 -2.25 8.60
N GLN A 108 9.67 -2.90 7.56
CA GLN A 108 10.72 -3.90 7.73
C GLN A 108 12.05 -3.18 7.94
N ILE A 109 12.73 -3.50 9.05
CA ILE A 109 13.94 -2.83 9.50
C ILE A 109 15.10 -3.79 9.38
N ASP A 110 16.21 -3.28 8.87
CA ASP A 110 17.50 -3.93 8.95
C ASP A 110 18.14 -3.61 10.32
N ASP A 111 18.16 -4.60 11.21
CA ASP A 111 18.73 -4.47 12.56
C ASP A 111 20.27 -4.26 12.53
N SER A 112 20.93 -4.43 11.38
CA SER A 112 22.37 -4.18 11.21
C SER A 112 22.74 -2.69 11.21
N VAL A 113 21.80 -1.80 10.87
CA VAL A 113 22.05 -0.35 10.79
C VAL A 113 21.91 0.27 12.18
N GLN A 114 23.05 0.44 12.86
CA GLN A 114 23.13 1.07 14.19
C GLN A 114 23.34 2.59 14.12
N ASP A 115 22.56 3.29 13.29
CA ASP A 115 22.54 4.77 13.23
C ASP A 115 21.21 5.32 13.79
N PRO A 116 21.21 5.79 15.06
CA PRO A 116 20.03 6.40 15.68
C PRO A 116 19.43 7.58 14.88
N LEU A 117 20.29 8.39 14.26
CA LEU A 117 19.88 9.61 13.57
C LEU A 117 19.19 9.27 12.24
N HIS A 118 19.64 8.20 11.59
CA HIS A 118 19.00 7.63 10.40
C HIS A 118 17.57 7.20 10.71
N TRP A 119 17.36 6.35 11.72
CA TRP A 119 16.02 5.82 12.04
C TRP A 119 15.04 6.90 12.48
N LYS A 120 15.51 7.90 13.23
CA LYS A 120 14.69 9.08 13.57
C LYS A 120 14.24 9.84 12.31
N LYS A 121 15.15 10.05 11.33
CA LYS A 121 14.81 10.70 10.05
C LYS A 121 13.82 9.89 9.23
N VAL A 122 14.01 8.57 9.17
CA VAL A 122 13.10 7.65 8.48
C VAL A 122 11.70 7.73 9.09
N TYR A 123 11.62 7.64 10.42
CA TYR A 123 10.36 7.75 11.16
C TYR A 123 9.63 9.08 10.89
N LEU A 124 10.35 10.20 10.97
CA LEU A 124 9.79 11.53 10.70
C LEU A 124 9.30 11.66 9.26
N LYS A 125 10.08 11.15 8.28
CA LYS A 125 9.69 11.13 6.86
C LYS A 125 8.44 10.28 6.66
N ALA A 126 8.31 9.16 7.36
CA ALA A 126 7.13 8.30 7.31
C ALA A 126 5.88 9.00 7.86
N ILE A 127 5.97 9.66 9.02
CA ILE A 127 4.86 10.44 9.58
C ILE A 127 4.44 11.56 8.62
N LEU A 128 5.39 12.33 8.11
CA LEU A 128 5.11 13.42 7.16
C LEU A 128 4.35 12.89 5.95
N ARG A 129 4.83 11.76 5.40
CA ARG A 129 4.19 11.11 4.26
C ARG A 129 2.78 10.63 4.57
N MET A 130 2.55 10.02 5.73
CA MET A 130 1.20 9.61 6.14
C MET A 130 0.25 10.81 6.30
N LYS A 131 0.75 11.94 6.79
CA LYS A 131 -0.05 13.16 6.90
C LYS A 131 -0.41 13.72 5.53
N GLN A 132 0.56 13.89 4.65
CA GLN A 132 0.35 14.36 3.27
C GLN A 132 -0.61 13.45 2.49
N LEU A 133 -0.56 12.12 2.69
CA LEU A 133 -1.55 11.19 2.10
C LEU A 133 -2.97 11.45 2.58
N LYS A 134 -3.15 11.78 3.87
CA LYS A 134 -4.47 12.17 4.42
C LYS A 134 -4.95 13.50 3.84
N ASP A 135 -4.01 14.41 3.60
CA ASP A 135 -4.27 15.73 3.02
C ASP A 135 -4.39 15.70 1.48
N HIS A 136 -4.32 14.50 0.87
CA HIS A 136 -4.34 14.28 -0.58
C HIS A 136 -3.24 15.01 -1.37
N GLU A 137 -2.11 15.29 -0.72
CA GLU A 137 -0.95 15.94 -1.33
C GLU A 137 0.03 14.90 -1.92
N ALA A 138 0.57 15.19 -3.11
CA ALA A 138 1.63 14.40 -3.71
C ALA A 138 2.98 14.71 -3.06
N PHE A 139 3.78 13.68 -2.74
CA PHE A 139 5.11 13.84 -2.14
C PHE A 139 6.13 14.45 -3.10
N GLU A 140 6.06 14.01 -4.34
CA GLU A 140 7.00 14.31 -5.41
C GLU A 140 6.27 14.03 -6.72
N THR A 141 6.45 14.90 -7.70
CA THR A 141 5.87 14.75 -9.03
C THR A 141 6.98 14.77 -10.06
N SER A 142 7.09 13.68 -10.82
CA SER A 142 7.98 13.57 -11.97
C SER A 142 7.15 13.33 -13.23
N SER A 143 7.56 13.95 -14.34
CA SER A 143 6.89 13.81 -15.63
C SER A 143 7.70 12.89 -16.54
N LEU A 144 7.12 11.73 -16.89
CA LEU A 144 7.69 10.79 -17.85
C LEU A 144 7.09 11.08 -19.23
N ILE A 145 7.87 11.65 -20.14
CA ILE A 145 7.43 12.06 -21.47
C ILE A 145 8.00 11.09 -22.50
N GLY A 146 7.13 10.51 -23.34
CA GLY A 146 7.61 9.66 -24.43
C GLY A 146 6.54 9.02 -25.31
N HIS A 147 5.29 8.89 -24.83
CA HIS A 147 4.19 8.44 -25.67
C HIS A 147 3.63 9.59 -26.51
N SER A 148 3.24 9.30 -27.75
CA SER A 148 2.65 10.29 -28.67
C SER A 148 1.12 10.26 -28.67
N ALA A 149 0.51 9.30 -27.98
CA ALA A 149 -0.93 9.15 -27.81
C ALA A 149 -1.30 8.91 -26.34
N ARG A 150 -2.58 8.61 -26.10
CA ARG A 150 -3.11 8.33 -24.76
C ARG A 150 -2.50 7.04 -24.20
N VAL A 151 -2.07 7.11 -22.94
CA VAL A 151 -1.65 5.95 -22.16
C VAL A 151 -2.88 5.34 -21.50
N TYR A 152 -3.19 4.09 -21.83
CA TYR A 152 -4.36 3.37 -21.30
C TYR A 152 -3.99 2.42 -20.17
N ALA A 153 -2.78 1.89 -20.20
CA ALA A 153 -2.36 0.84 -19.29
C ALA A 153 -1.11 1.23 -18.50
N LEU A 154 -1.13 0.93 -17.21
CA LEU A 154 -0.02 1.14 -16.28
C LEU A 154 0.16 -0.10 -15.42
N TYR A 155 1.39 -0.54 -15.25
CA TYR A 155 1.76 -1.59 -14.30
C TYR A 155 3.05 -1.21 -13.60
N TYR A 156 3.08 -1.28 -12.27
CA TYR A 156 4.25 -0.95 -11.46
C TYR A 156 4.70 -2.18 -10.68
N LYS A 157 6.00 -2.46 -10.73
CA LYS A 157 6.65 -3.55 -9.99
C LYS A 157 8.09 -3.15 -9.66
N ASP A 158 8.47 -3.23 -8.38
CA ASP A 158 9.85 -3.11 -7.91
C ASP A 158 10.63 -1.87 -8.41
N GLY A 159 9.99 -0.70 -8.44
CA GLY A 159 10.62 0.55 -8.90
C GLY A 159 10.57 0.78 -10.41
N LEU A 160 10.07 -0.20 -11.16
CA LEU A 160 9.85 -0.12 -12.59
C LEU A 160 8.37 0.13 -12.91
N LEU A 161 8.12 1.01 -13.87
CA LEU A 161 6.78 1.32 -14.37
C LEU A 161 6.71 0.94 -15.84
N CYS A 162 5.75 0.11 -16.23
CA CYS A 162 5.42 -0.13 -17.62
C CYS A 162 4.18 0.67 -18.02
N THR A 163 4.26 1.33 -19.16
CA THR A 163 3.17 2.10 -19.78
C THR A 163 2.80 1.47 -21.12
N GLY A 164 1.51 1.33 -21.38
CA GLY A 164 0.96 0.91 -22.67
C GLY A 164 0.07 2.00 -23.26
N SER A 165 0.25 2.28 -24.55
CA SER A 165 -0.37 3.41 -25.24
C SER A 165 -1.08 3.00 -26.53
N ASP A 166 -1.95 3.90 -27.00
CA ASP A 166 -2.58 3.82 -28.33
C ASP A 166 -1.62 4.14 -29.48
N ASP A 167 -0.42 4.66 -29.19
CA ASP A 167 0.61 4.93 -30.19
C ASP A 167 1.34 3.67 -30.70
N LEU A 168 0.80 2.48 -30.40
CA LEU A 168 1.38 1.19 -30.76
C LEU A 168 2.76 0.97 -30.10
N SER A 169 2.96 1.48 -28.89
CA SER A 169 4.16 1.21 -28.11
C SER A 169 3.87 0.91 -26.65
N ALA A 170 4.79 0.13 -26.07
CA ALA A 170 4.92 -0.05 -24.65
C ALA A 170 6.31 0.37 -24.19
N LYS A 171 6.38 1.07 -23.07
CA LYS A 171 7.63 1.60 -22.52
C LYS A 171 7.81 1.16 -21.07
N LEU A 172 9.06 0.82 -20.72
CA LEU A 172 9.48 0.52 -19.36
C LEU A 172 10.32 1.66 -18.83
N TRP A 173 9.96 2.15 -17.65
CA TRP A 173 10.56 3.31 -17.01
C TRP A 173 11.15 2.93 -15.66
N ASP A 174 12.32 3.45 -15.36
CA ASP A 174 12.84 3.48 -14.00
C ASP A 174 12.24 4.70 -13.29
N VAL A 175 11.46 4.47 -12.24
CA VAL A 175 10.78 5.54 -11.50
C VAL A 175 11.76 6.41 -10.70
N SER A 176 12.90 5.85 -10.30
CA SER A 176 13.90 6.56 -9.51
C SER A 176 14.73 7.53 -10.35
N THR A 177 15.06 7.16 -11.59
CA THR A 177 15.86 7.99 -12.51
C THR A 177 15.00 8.78 -13.50
N GLY A 178 13.75 8.36 -13.69
CA GLY A 178 12.84 8.89 -14.71
C GLY A 178 13.20 8.51 -16.14
N GLN A 179 14.13 7.57 -16.33
CA GLN A 179 14.59 7.16 -17.66
C GLN A 179 13.73 6.06 -18.26
N CYS A 180 13.53 6.11 -19.57
CA CYS A 180 12.94 5.03 -20.34
C CYS A 180 14.00 3.96 -20.59
N ILE A 181 13.88 2.80 -19.96
CA ILE A 181 14.80 1.66 -20.11
C ILE A 181 14.55 0.98 -21.47
N TYR A 182 13.29 0.63 -21.75
CA TYR A 182 12.88 -0.02 -22.99
C TYR A 182 11.71 0.71 -23.62
N GLY A 183 11.68 0.73 -24.95
CA GLY A 183 10.53 1.18 -25.73
C GLY A 183 10.35 0.26 -26.92
N ILE A 184 9.33 -0.60 -26.87
CA ILE A 184 9.07 -1.60 -27.90
C ILE A 184 7.84 -1.21 -28.71
N GLN A 185 7.89 -1.48 -30.01
CA GLN A 185 6.74 -1.29 -30.90
C GLN A 185 5.82 -2.51 -30.79
N THR A 186 4.58 -2.26 -30.38
CA THR A 186 3.57 -3.27 -30.08
C THR A 186 2.33 -3.07 -30.94
N HIS A 187 1.21 -3.67 -30.55
CA HIS A 187 -0.13 -3.22 -30.93
C HIS A 187 -0.64 -2.13 -29.97
N THR A 188 -1.89 -1.68 -30.12
CA THR A 188 -2.51 -0.78 -29.12
C THR A 188 -2.58 -1.48 -27.77
N CYS A 189 -2.19 -0.82 -26.69
CA CYS A 189 -2.09 -1.48 -25.38
C CYS A 189 -3.17 -0.97 -24.42
N ALA A 190 -4.24 -1.74 -24.27
CA ALA A 190 -5.29 -1.54 -23.28
C ALA A 190 -4.93 -2.15 -21.91
N ALA A 191 -4.06 -3.16 -21.88
CA ALA A 191 -3.53 -3.76 -20.67
C ALA A 191 -2.05 -4.09 -20.82
N VAL A 192 -1.27 -3.97 -19.74
CA VAL A 192 0.14 -4.36 -19.68
C VAL A 192 0.44 -5.10 -18.38
N LYS A 193 1.28 -6.12 -18.46
CA LYS A 193 1.94 -6.76 -17.32
C LYS A 193 3.33 -7.18 -17.73
N PHE A 194 4.33 -6.97 -16.89
CA PHE A 194 5.72 -7.28 -17.23
C PHE A 194 6.44 -8.04 -16.11
N ASP A 195 7.53 -8.67 -16.52
CA ASP A 195 8.64 -9.05 -15.65
C ASP A 195 9.96 -8.53 -16.23
N GLU A 196 11.08 -8.85 -15.58
CA GLU A 196 12.42 -8.44 -16.01
C GLU A 196 12.72 -8.73 -17.49
N GLN A 197 12.22 -9.85 -18.04
CA GLN A 197 12.57 -10.30 -19.39
C GLN A 197 11.46 -10.09 -20.42
N LYS A 198 10.19 -10.07 -20.00
CA LYS A 198 9.05 -10.12 -20.91
C LYS A 198 7.97 -9.11 -20.60
N LEU A 199 7.22 -8.76 -21.63
CA LEU A 199 6.00 -7.96 -21.56
C LEU A 199 4.84 -8.77 -22.11
N VAL A 200 3.70 -8.72 -21.41
CA VAL A 200 2.42 -9.20 -21.91
C VAL A 200 1.51 -8.00 -22.11
N THR A 201 0.90 -7.90 -23.29
CA THR A 201 0.00 -6.81 -23.66
C THR A 201 -1.36 -7.34 -24.10
N GLY A 202 -2.43 -6.71 -23.61
CA GLY A 202 -3.79 -6.86 -24.13
C GLY A 202 -4.19 -5.63 -24.94
N SER A 203 -4.95 -5.85 -26.03
CA SER A 203 -5.19 -4.82 -27.03
C SER A 203 -6.66 -4.57 -27.34
N PHE A 204 -6.94 -3.38 -27.87
CA PHE A 204 -8.21 -3.07 -28.52
C PHE A 204 -8.41 -3.83 -29.85
N ASP A 205 -7.37 -4.48 -30.40
CA ASP A 205 -7.45 -5.33 -31.60
C ASP A 205 -7.97 -6.76 -31.31
N ASN A 206 -8.44 -7.01 -30.08
CA ASN A 206 -8.93 -8.30 -29.58
C ASN A 206 -7.84 -9.37 -29.38
N THR A 207 -6.56 -8.98 -29.43
CA THR A 207 -5.45 -9.92 -29.25
C THR A 207 -4.72 -9.68 -27.93
N VAL A 208 -4.03 -10.74 -27.49
CA VAL A 208 -2.98 -10.64 -26.49
C VAL A 208 -1.66 -11.02 -27.16
N ALA A 209 -0.57 -10.40 -26.75
CA ALA A 209 0.76 -10.74 -27.23
C ALA A 209 1.77 -10.79 -26.08
N CYS A 210 2.77 -11.66 -26.22
CA CYS A 210 3.96 -11.68 -25.37
C CYS A 210 5.14 -11.15 -26.19
N TRP A 211 5.99 -10.36 -25.54
CA TRP A 211 7.14 -9.70 -26.13
C TRP A 211 8.35 -9.90 -25.24
N GLU A 212 9.53 -9.97 -25.85
CA GLU A 212 10.80 -9.95 -25.14
C GLU A 212 11.36 -8.53 -25.13
N TRP A 213 11.77 -8.03 -23.96
CA TRP A 213 12.26 -6.65 -23.81
C TRP A 213 13.57 -6.40 -24.56
N SER A 214 14.50 -7.36 -24.49
CA SER A 214 15.86 -7.24 -25.04
C SER A 214 15.86 -7.13 -26.57
N SER A 215 15.02 -7.92 -27.24
CA SER A 215 14.94 -7.97 -28.71
C SER A 215 13.80 -7.13 -29.29
N GLY A 216 12.79 -6.81 -28.47
CA GLY A 216 11.52 -6.24 -28.95
C GLY A 216 10.69 -7.21 -29.79
N ALA A 217 11.10 -8.49 -29.87
CA ALA A 217 10.41 -9.48 -30.68
C ALA A 217 9.12 -9.94 -30.02
N LYS A 218 8.08 -10.16 -30.84
CA LYS A 218 6.85 -10.82 -30.41
C LYS A 218 7.13 -12.32 -30.29
N THR A 219 7.14 -12.82 -29.06
CA THR A 219 7.40 -14.25 -28.77
C THR A 219 6.13 -15.08 -28.91
N GLN A 220 4.99 -14.55 -28.48
CA GLN A 220 3.71 -15.25 -28.59
C GLN A 220 2.56 -14.34 -29.01
N HIS A 221 1.56 -14.95 -29.65
CA HIS A 221 0.38 -14.28 -30.13
C HIS A 221 -0.87 -15.11 -29.81
N PHE A 222 -1.77 -14.54 -29.00
CA PHE A 222 -2.97 -15.20 -28.53
C PHE A 222 -4.20 -14.63 -29.26
N ARG A 223 -4.85 -15.45 -30.08
CA ARG A 223 -6.06 -15.09 -30.85
C ARG A 223 -7.24 -15.89 -30.36
N GLY A 224 -8.39 -15.24 -30.18
CA GLY A 224 -9.63 -15.93 -29.86
C GLY A 224 -10.66 -15.07 -29.13
N HIS A 225 -10.28 -13.94 -28.55
CA HIS A 225 -11.24 -12.94 -28.11
C HIS A 225 -11.90 -12.27 -29.31
N THR A 226 -13.17 -11.89 -29.15
CA THR A 226 -13.96 -11.20 -30.18
C THR A 226 -14.23 -9.73 -29.82
N GLY A 227 -13.70 -9.27 -28.69
CA GLY A 227 -13.73 -7.88 -28.23
C GLY A 227 -12.41 -7.46 -27.60
N ALA A 228 -12.31 -6.17 -27.29
CA ALA A 228 -11.10 -5.56 -26.74
C ALA A 228 -10.67 -6.22 -25.42
N VAL A 229 -9.37 -6.43 -25.24
CA VAL A 229 -8.82 -7.07 -24.05
C VAL A 229 -8.39 -6.01 -23.03
N PHE A 230 -9.13 -5.88 -21.94
CA PHE A 230 -8.94 -4.83 -20.94
C PHE A 230 -8.02 -5.21 -19.78
N SER A 231 -7.77 -6.50 -19.59
CA SER A 231 -6.91 -6.96 -18.49
C SER A 231 -6.21 -8.26 -18.86
N VAL A 232 -4.95 -8.36 -18.45
CA VAL A 232 -4.13 -9.56 -18.61
C VAL A 232 -3.40 -9.86 -17.31
N ASP A 233 -3.23 -11.13 -17.01
CA ASP A 233 -2.38 -11.63 -15.93
C ASP A 233 -1.73 -12.94 -16.39
N TYR A 234 -0.60 -13.35 -15.80
CA TYR A 234 0.06 -14.61 -16.11
C TYR A 234 0.81 -15.16 -14.90
N ASN A 235 1.12 -16.45 -14.97
CA ASN A 235 1.98 -17.15 -14.06
C ASN A 235 2.90 -18.12 -14.83
N ASP A 236 4.21 -17.94 -14.67
CA ASP A 236 5.22 -18.79 -15.32
C ASP A 236 5.30 -20.20 -14.76
N GLU A 237 5.11 -20.38 -13.43
CA GLU A 237 5.15 -21.72 -12.79
C GLU A 237 4.06 -22.65 -13.33
N LEU A 238 2.89 -22.09 -13.66
CA LEU A 238 1.75 -22.82 -14.20
C LEU A 238 1.73 -22.88 -15.73
N ASP A 239 2.59 -22.12 -16.42
CA ASP A 239 2.52 -21.90 -17.87
C ASP A 239 1.15 -21.34 -18.32
N ILE A 240 0.56 -20.44 -17.54
CA ILE A 240 -0.79 -19.90 -17.81
C ILE A 240 -0.77 -18.38 -17.98
N LEU A 241 -1.51 -17.91 -18.98
CA LEU A 241 -1.93 -16.52 -19.14
C LEU A 241 -3.46 -16.46 -19.04
N VAL A 242 -3.98 -15.41 -18.41
CA VAL A 242 -5.42 -15.13 -18.33
C VAL A 242 -5.72 -13.74 -18.90
N SER A 243 -6.84 -13.61 -19.60
CA SER A 243 -7.26 -12.34 -20.19
C SER A 243 -8.76 -12.10 -20.05
N GLY A 244 -9.14 -10.87 -19.67
CA GLY A 244 -10.52 -10.41 -19.59
C GLY A 244 -10.86 -9.44 -20.73
N SER A 245 -12.03 -9.62 -21.34
CA SER A 245 -12.39 -8.95 -22.59
C SER A 245 -13.78 -8.31 -22.58
N ALA A 246 -13.97 -7.39 -23.54
CA ALA A 246 -15.25 -6.81 -23.92
C ALA A 246 -16.23 -7.84 -24.51
N ASP A 247 -15.79 -9.05 -24.84
CA ASP A 247 -16.66 -10.16 -25.27
C ASP A 247 -17.34 -10.90 -24.11
N PHE A 248 -17.25 -10.37 -22.88
CA PHE A 248 -17.83 -10.92 -21.66
C PHE A 248 -17.22 -12.26 -21.20
N THR A 249 -16.07 -12.65 -21.78
CA THR A 249 -15.38 -13.89 -21.39
C THR A 249 -14.04 -13.61 -20.74
N VAL A 250 -13.61 -14.59 -19.95
CA VAL A 250 -12.21 -14.72 -19.55
C VAL A 250 -11.60 -15.91 -20.28
N LYS A 251 -10.46 -15.72 -20.92
CA LYS A 251 -9.73 -16.82 -21.56
C LYS A 251 -8.50 -17.18 -20.77
N VAL A 252 -8.25 -18.48 -20.69
CA VAL A 252 -7.05 -19.09 -20.10
C VAL A 252 -6.24 -19.66 -21.24
N TRP A 253 -4.97 -19.29 -21.31
CA TRP A 253 -4.05 -19.65 -22.39
C TRP A 253 -2.83 -20.36 -21.84
N ALA A 254 -2.28 -21.28 -22.62
CA ALA A 254 -0.94 -21.80 -22.37
C ALA A 254 0.06 -20.73 -22.79
N LEU A 255 0.85 -20.25 -21.84
CA LEU A 255 1.78 -19.13 -22.06
C LEU A 255 2.87 -19.51 -23.06
N SER A 256 3.37 -20.74 -23.01
CA SER A 256 4.46 -21.26 -23.86
C SER A 256 4.05 -21.53 -25.31
N THR A 257 2.78 -21.87 -25.58
CA THR A 257 2.32 -22.28 -26.91
C THR A 257 1.38 -21.30 -27.58
N GLY A 258 0.79 -20.36 -26.81
CA GLY A 258 -0.24 -19.46 -27.33
C GLY A 258 -1.64 -20.07 -27.43
N THR A 259 -1.83 -21.34 -27.04
CA THR A 259 -3.11 -22.04 -27.24
C THR A 259 -4.14 -21.66 -26.19
N CYS A 260 -5.39 -21.44 -26.60
CA CYS A 260 -6.51 -21.24 -25.68
C CYS A 260 -6.84 -22.56 -24.99
N LEU A 261 -6.59 -22.64 -23.68
CA LEU A 261 -6.87 -23.80 -22.85
C LEU A 261 -8.32 -23.84 -22.39
N ASN A 262 -8.89 -22.68 -22.04
CA ASN A 262 -10.28 -22.59 -21.60
C ASN A 262 -10.89 -21.23 -21.91
N THR A 263 -12.22 -21.20 -22.07
CA THR A 263 -13.02 -19.97 -22.14
C THR A 263 -14.05 -20.00 -21.02
N LEU A 264 -13.85 -19.14 -20.03
CA LEU A 264 -14.72 -18.99 -18.88
C LEU A 264 -15.84 -18.01 -19.23
N THR A 265 -17.06 -18.55 -19.30
CA THR A 265 -18.27 -17.81 -19.63
C THR A 265 -19.12 -17.58 -18.38
N GLY A 266 -19.89 -16.49 -18.34
CA GLY A 266 -20.88 -16.25 -17.28
C GLY A 266 -20.92 -14.82 -16.77
N HIS A 267 -19.99 -13.95 -17.19
CA HIS A 267 -20.15 -12.51 -17.02
C HIS A 267 -21.22 -11.98 -17.98
N THR A 268 -21.91 -10.92 -17.57
CA THR A 268 -22.98 -10.29 -18.38
C THR A 268 -22.57 -8.93 -18.94
N GLU A 269 -21.37 -8.47 -18.59
CA GLU A 269 -20.79 -7.18 -18.96
C GLU A 269 -19.29 -7.35 -19.26
N TRP A 270 -18.64 -6.29 -19.76
CA TRP A 270 -17.20 -6.30 -20.05
C TRP A 270 -16.38 -6.74 -18.84
N VAL A 271 -15.49 -7.70 -19.06
CA VAL A 271 -14.55 -8.10 -18.01
C VAL A 271 -13.42 -7.07 -17.96
N THR A 272 -13.47 -6.22 -16.94
CA THR A 272 -12.57 -5.08 -16.79
C THR A 272 -11.29 -5.42 -16.05
N LYS A 273 -11.30 -6.49 -15.24
CA LYS A 273 -10.12 -6.93 -14.49
C LYS A 273 -10.05 -8.45 -14.40
N VAL A 274 -8.84 -8.98 -14.52
CA VAL A 274 -8.48 -10.34 -14.13
C VAL A 274 -7.26 -10.29 -13.22
N VAL A 275 -7.22 -11.14 -12.20
CA VAL A 275 -6.09 -11.28 -11.28
C VAL A 275 -5.86 -12.76 -10.99
N LEU A 276 -4.64 -13.23 -11.20
CA LEU A 276 -4.20 -14.58 -10.88
C LEU A 276 -3.37 -14.55 -9.61
N GLN A 277 -3.82 -15.27 -8.58
CA GLN A 277 -3.18 -15.23 -7.26
C GLN A 277 -2.97 -16.64 -6.71
N LYS A 278 -1.80 -16.86 -6.11
CA LYS A 278 -1.51 -18.06 -5.31
C LYS A 278 -2.23 -17.96 -3.98
N CYS A 279 -3.08 -18.94 -3.66
CA CYS A 279 -3.75 -19.00 -2.38
C CYS A 279 -2.73 -19.31 -1.28
N LYS A 280 -2.56 -18.38 -0.33
CA LYS A 280 -1.69 -18.55 0.85
C LYS A 280 -2.44 -19.16 2.05
N VAL A 281 -3.77 -19.23 1.97
CA VAL A 281 -4.65 -19.68 3.04
C VAL A 281 -5.13 -21.10 2.73
N LYS A 282 -4.98 -22.02 3.69
CA LYS A 282 -5.58 -23.34 3.59
C LYS A 282 -7.10 -23.22 3.71
N SER A 283 -7.84 -23.69 2.71
CA SER A 283 -9.31 -23.74 2.73
C SER A 283 -9.77 -25.15 2.39
N LEU A 284 -11.04 -25.47 2.66
CA LEU A 284 -11.65 -26.77 2.32
C LEU A 284 -11.56 -27.09 0.81
N MET A 285 -11.53 -26.05 -0.04
CA MET A 285 -11.48 -26.15 -1.50
C MET A 285 -10.09 -25.89 -2.09
N HIS A 286 -9.11 -25.43 -1.29
CA HIS A 286 -7.79 -25.02 -1.78
C HIS A 286 -6.69 -25.47 -0.83
N SER A 287 -5.75 -26.20 -1.39
CA SER A 287 -4.48 -26.51 -0.75
C SER A 287 -3.57 -25.27 -0.81
N PRO A 288 -2.73 -25.03 0.22
CA PRO A 288 -1.67 -24.02 0.10
C PRO A 288 -0.81 -24.35 -1.13
N GLY A 289 -0.84 -23.47 -2.14
CA GLY A 289 -0.21 -23.71 -3.43
C GLY A 289 -1.15 -23.71 -4.64
N ASP A 290 -2.47 -23.83 -4.42
CA ASP A 290 -3.46 -23.73 -5.51
C ASP A 290 -3.64 -22.27 -5.95
N TYR A 291 -3.92 -22.06 -7.24
CA TYR A 291 -4.13 -20.74 -7.80
C TYR A 291 -5.61 -20.44 -7.96
N ILE A 292 -5.97 -19.20 -7.69
CA ILE A 292 -7.32 -18.68 -7.86
C ILE A 292 -7.25 -17.55 -8.87
N LEU A 293 -8.15 -17.60 -9.84
CA LEU A 293 -8.42 -16.50 -10.74
C LEU A 293 -9.64 -15.73 -10.25
N LEU A 294 -9.46 -14.43 -10.11
CA LEU A 294 -10.54 -13.48 -9.88
C LEU A 294 -10.79 -12.73 -11.18
N SER A 295 -12.06 -12.64 -11.60
CA SER A 295 -12.47 -11.81 -12.71
C SER A 295 -13.59 -10.88 -12.29
N ALA A 296 -13.55 -9.64 -12.76
CA ALA A 296 -14.51 -8.61 -12.40
C ALA A 296 -15.13 -7.98 -13.64
N ASP A 297 -16.45 -7.93 -13.66
CA ASP A 297 -17.20 -7.06 -14.56
C ASP A 297 -17.73 -5.83 -13.79
N LYS A 298 -18.65 -5.08 -14.38
CA LYS A 298 -19.24 -3.88 -13.79
C LYS A 298 -20.01 -4.14 -12.49
N TYR A 299 -20.56 -5.33 -12.27
CA TYR A 299 -21.50 -5.64 -11.20
C TYR A 299 -21.08 -6.82 -10.32
N GLU A 300 -20.25 -7.71 -10.86
CA GLU A 300 -19.94 -9.00 -10.28
C GLU A 300 -18.46 -9.33 -10.32
N ILE A 301 -18.02 -10.05 -9.30
CA ILE A 301 -16.70 -10.65 -9.21
C ILE A 301 -16.89 -12.16 -9.18
N LYS A 302 -16.27 -12.87 -10.11
CA LYS A 302 -16.31 -14.32 -10.20
C LYS A 302 -14.97 -14.92 -9.79
N ILE A 303 -15.06 -16.01 -9.04
CA ILE A 303 -13.93 -16.76 -8.52
C ILE A 303 -13.83 -18.08 -9.27
N TRP A 304 -12.67 -18.35 -9.84
CA TRP A 304 -12.39 -19.55 -10.63
C TRP A 304 -11.20 -20.29 -10.02
N PRO A 305 -11.32 -21.60 -9.78
CA PRO A 305 -10.19 -22.41 -9.36
C PRO A 305 -9.31 -22.67 -10.58
N ILE A 306 -8.03 -22.35 -10.47
CA ILE A 306 -7.03 -22.69 -11.48
C ILE A 306 -6.07 -23.71 -10.85
N GLY A 307 -6.38 -24.99 -11.08
CA GLY A 307 -5.54 -26.11 -10.73
C GLY A 307 -4.89 -26.76 -11.97
N ARG A 308 -4.32 -27.95 -11.80
CA ARG A 308 -3.77 -28.75 -12.91
C ARG A 308 -4.84 -29.28 -13.87
N GLU A 309 -6.08 -29.44 -13.41
CA GLU A 309 -7.22 -29.81 -14.25
C GLU A 309 -7.98 -28.55 -14.66
N ILE A 310 -8.02 -28.28 -15.97
CA ILE A 310 -8.51 -27.02 -16.56
C ILE A 310 -10.06 -26.94 -16.58
N ASN A 311 -10.77 -27.74 -15.77
CA ASN A 311 -12.24 -27.71 -15.74
C ASN A 311 -12.75 -26.63 -14.76
N CYS A 312 -12.53 -25.38 -15.12
CA CYS A 312 -12.81 -24.21 -14.31
C CYS A 312 -14.31 -23.85 -14.33
N LYS A 313 -15.12 -24.51 -13.50
CA LYS A 313 -16.46 -23.99 -13.17
C LYS A 313 -16.32 -22.82 -12.20
N CYS A 314 -17.17 -21.80 -12.36
CA CYS A 314 -17.24 -20.68 -11.43
C CYS A 314 -17.58 -21.20 -10.03
N LEU A 315 -16.71 -20.97 -9.05
CA LEU A 315 -16.94 -21.37 -7.67
C LEU A 315 -17.98 -20.49 -7.01
N LYS A 316 -17.86 -19.17 -7.22
CA LYS A 316 -18.75 -18.19 -6.62
C LYS A 316 -18.80 -16.94 -7.47
N THR A 317 -20.00 -16.36 -7.55
CA THR A 317 -20.24 -15.02 -8.06
C THR A 317 -20.56 -14.13 -6.86
N LEU A 318 -19.89 -13.01 -6.78
CA LEU A 318 -20.08 -12.00 -5.74
C LEU A 318 -20.61 -10.72 -6.41
N SER A 319 -21.86 -10.38 -6.14
CA SER A 319 -22.52 -9.18 -6.66
C SER A 319 -22.42 -8.03 -5.66
N VAL A 320 -22.17 -6.81 -6.15
CA VAL A 320 -22.09 -5.62 -5.29
C VAL A 320 -23.46 -5.19 -4.75
N SER A 321 -24.51 -5.29 -5.57
CA SER A 321 -25.87 -5.00 -5.16
C SER A 321 -26.87 -5.81 -6.00
N GLU A 322 -28.04 -6.12 -5.42
CA GLU A 322 -29.12 -6.84 -6.11
C GLU A 322 -29.82 -5.96 -7.15
N ASP A 323 -29.79 -4.64 -6.96
CA ASP A 323 -30.49 -3.64 -7.77
C ASP A 323 -29.62 -3.03 -8.89
N ARG A 324 -28.35 -3.46 -9.04
CA ARG A 324 -27.37 -2.96 -10.02
C ARG A 324 -27.18 -1.43 -10.01
N SER A 325 -27.60 -0.75 -8.95
CA SER A 325 -27.47 0.71 -8.80
C SER A 325 -26.02 1.11 -8.52
N ILE A 326 -25.23 0.19 -7.97
CA ILE A 326 -23.82 0.38 -7.62
C ILE A 326 -22.95 -0.41 -8.62
N SER A 327 -21.87 0.22 -9.11
CA SER A 327 -20.93 -0.40 -10.04
C SER A 327 -19.54 -0.54 -9.44
N LEU A 328 -18.84 -1.60 -9.80
CA LEU A 328 -17.43 -1.81 -9.51
C LEU A 328 -16.60 -0.83 -10.32
N GLN A 329 -15.79 -0.02 -9.64
CA GLN A 329 -14.72 0.70 -10.32
C GLN A 329 -13.57 -0.27 -10.64
N PRO A 330 -12.83 -0.07 -11.76
CA PRO A 330 -11.82 -1.01 -12.28
C PRO A 330 -10.55 -1.16 -11.41
N ARG A 331 -10.58 -0.70 -10.16
CA ARG A 331 -9.49 -0.75 -9.18
C ARG A 331 -9.63 -1.96 -8.24
N LEU A 332 -9.82 -3.14 -8.80
CA LEU A 332 -9.78 -4.38 -8.03
C LEU A 332 -8.31 -4.68 -7.65
N HIS A 333 -8.03 -4.72 -6.35
CA HIS A 333 -6.76 -5.15 -5.79
C HIS A 333 -7.02 -6.28 -4.79
N PHE A 334 -6.26 -7.37 -4.93
CA PHE A 334 -6.34 -8.52 -4.03
C PHE A 334 -4.95 -8.77 -3.44
N ASP A 335 -4.83 -8.68 -2.12
CA ASP A 335 -3.56 -8.79 -1.40
C ASP A 335 -3.09 -10.24 -1.19
N GLY A 336 -3.92 -11.22 -1.55
CA GLY A 336 -3.61 -12.65 -1.42
C GLY A 336 -3.50 -13.14 0.02
N LEU A 337 -3.79 -12.30 1.02
CA LEU A 337 -3.77 -12.67 2.43
C LEU A 337 -5.18 -12.79 2.99
N SER A 338 -6.09 -11.88 2.62
CA SER A 338 -7.51 -12.04 2.99
C SER A 338 -8.41 -10.90 2.54
N ASN A 339 -7.92 -9.83 1.93
CA ASN A 339 -8.77 -8.66 1.66
C ASN A 339 -8.87 -8.39 0.16
N LEU A 340 -10.11 -8.38 -0.31
CA LEU A 340 -10.49 -7.80 -1.59
C LEU A 340 -10.87 -6.34 -1.34
N LEU A 341 -10.04 -5.42 -1.84
CA LEU A 341 -10.25 -3.98 -1.70
C LEU A 341 -10.87 -3.42 -2.99
N ILE A 342 -12.04 -2.80 -2.85
CA ILE A 342 -12.78 -2.06 -3.88
C ILE A 342 -12.95 -0.64 -3.35
N SER A 343 -12.66 0.40 -4.15
CA SER A 343 -12.39 1.75 -3.62
C SER A 343 -13.60 2.53 -3.08
N GLN A 344 -13.33 3.31 -2.01
CA GLN A 344 -13.96 4.51 -1.41
C GLN A 344 -15.48 4.68 -1.18
N MET A 345 -16.38 3.83 -1.69
CA MET A 345 -17.80 3.90 -1.26
C MET A 345 -18.47 2.58 -0.87
N CYS A 346 -17.89 1.40 -1.11
CA CYS A 346 -18.52 0.11 -0.75
C CYS A 346 -17.47 -0.97 -0.36
N PRO A 347 -17.88 -2.17 0.09
CA PRO A 347 -17.42 -2.85 1.30
C PRO A 347 -16.04 -3.51 1.14
N CYS A 348 -15.28 -3.61 2.25
CA CYS A 348 -14.15 -4.53 2.32
C CYS A 348 -14.68 -5.97 2.47
N TRP A 349 -14.39 -6.85 1.51
CA TRP A 349 -14.67 -8.26 1.68
C TRP A 349 -13.43 -8.97 2.23
N ALA A 350 -13.53 -9.40 3.48
CA ALA A 350 -12.56 -10.30 4.09
C ALA A 350 -12.80 -11.72 3.56
N LEU A 351 -12.07 -12.13 2.52
CA LEU A 351 -12.03 -13.50 2.01
C LEU A 351 -11.72 -14.53 3.12
N GLU A 352 -11.04 -14.14 4.19
CA GLU A 352 -10.84 -14.97 5.39
C GLU A 352 -12.16 -15.44 6.03
N LYS A 353 -13.16 -14.56 6.15
CA LYS A 353 -14.49 -14.96 6.64
C LYS A 353 -15.22 -15.82 5.60
N TYR A 354 -15.11 -15.53 4.32
CA TYR A 354 -15.87 -16.23 3.28
C TYR A 354 -15.35 -17.65 2.99
N LEU A 355 -14.04 -17.91 3.16
CA LEU A 355 -13.48 -19.26 3.10
C LEU A 355 -13.85 -20.10 4.32
N LEU A 356 -14.21 -19.48 5.45
CA LEU A 356 -14.74 -20.14 6.65
C LEU A 356 -16.27 -20.35 6.60
N TYR A 357 -17.06 -19.40 6.08
CA TYR A 357 -18.54 -19.45 6.15
C TYR A 357 -19.20 -20.48 5.23
N CYS A 358 -18.48 -21.12 4.30
CA CYS A 358 -18.97 -22.34 3.63
C CYS A 358 -19.11 -23.54 4.59
N SER A 359 -18.82 -23.40 5.88
CA SER A 359 -18.96 -24.47 6.89
C SER A 359 -20.19 -24.38 7.82
N ILE A 360 -21.18 -23.48 7.61
CA ILE A 360 -22.35 -23.39 8.53
C ILE A 360 -23.70 -23.61 7.83
N THR A 361 -23.73 -24.13 6.61
CA THR A 361 -24.99 -24.64 6.03
C THR A 361 -24.72 -25.96 5.35
N ASP A 362 -24.61 -27.00 6.17
CA ASP A 362 -25.24 -28.31 5.94
C ASP A 362 -24.71 -29.28 7.00
N THR A 363 -25.38 -29.32 8.15
CA THR A 363 -25.90 -30.54 8.82
C THR A 363 -26.32 -30.25 10.26
N CYS A 364 -27.51 -30.78 10.60
CA CYS A 364 -28.11 -30.97 11.92
C CYS A 364 -28.96 -29.82 12.52
N THR A 365 -30.24 -30.17 12.64
CA THR A 365 -31.30 -29.69 13.55
C THR A 365 -30.84 -29.14 14.89
#